data_AF-A0A945EVY5-F1
#
_entry.id   AF-A0A945EVY5-F1
#
_cell.length_a   1.000
_cell.length_b   1.000
_cell.length_c   1.000
_cell.angle_alpha   90.00
_cell.angle_beta   90.00
_cell.angle_gamma   90.00
#
_symmetry.space_group_name_H-M   'P 1'
#
loop_
_entity.id
_entity.type
_entity.pdbx_description
1 polymer ?
#
loop_
_entity_poly.entity_id
_entity_poly.type
_entity_poly.pdbx_seq_one_letter_code
_entity_poly.pdbx_strand_id
1 'polypeptide(L)'
;AKLNEERFLKAFKKINGQYIYPKIDQDLGSFRTNSKSVNIICRDFQYPDGDRVTILINDIPVIQNIVLQQNYQKFNIPIDIGINRIAFKALNQGSSGPNTAAFKVYNDAGMLISSNEWNLATGAKATLVIAKDK
;
A
#
# COMPACT_ATOMS: atom_id res chain seq x y z
N ALA A 1 -20.56 -1.16 -0.49
CA ALA A 1 -19.22 -1.25 0.12
C ALA A 1 -19.30 -1.91 1.51
N LYS A 2 -19.79 -1.21 2.55
CA LYS A 2 -19.87 -1.74 3.95
C LYS A 2 -20.52 -3.12 4.10
N LEU A 3 -21.59 -3.41 3.37
CA LEU A 3 -22.32 -4.68 3.46
C LEU A 3 -21.52 -5.89 2.92
N ASN A 4 -20.66 -5.67 1.92
CA ASN A 4 -19.76 -6.71 1.40
C ASN A 4 -18.59 -6.93 2.36
N GLU A 5 -18.07 -5.86 2.95
CA GLU A 5 -17.01 -5.92 3.94
C GLU A 5 -17.47 -6.62 5.23
N GLU A 6 -18.66 -6.30 5.76
CA GLU A 6 -19.22 -7.03 6.90
C GLU A 6 -19.43 -8.52 6.62
N ARG A 7 -19.87 -8.89 5.41
CA ARG A 7 -20.05 -10.29 5.00
C ARG A 7 -18.71 -10.99 4.84
N PHE A 8 -17.71 -10.29 4.32
CA PHE A 8 -16.32 -10.75 4.21
C PHE A 8 -15.68 -10.95 5.59
N LEU A 9 -15.85 -9.99 6.52
CA LEU A 9 -15.35 -10.07 7.89
C LEU A 9 -16.00 -11.18 8.70
N LYS A 10 -17.31 -11.42 8.51
CA LYS A 10 -18.03 -12.55 9.13
C LYS A 10 -17.49 -13.91 8.69
N ALA A 11 -16.83 -14.01 7.54
CA ALA A 11 -16.20 -15.25 7.08
C ALA A 11 -14.90 -15.57 7.85
N PHE A 12 -14.31 -14.59 8.56
CA PHE A 12 -13.05 -14.79 9.29
C PHE A 12 -13.28 -15.08 10.77
N LYS A 13 -12.50 -16.03 11.29
CA LYS A 13 -12.55 -16.45 12.70
C LYS A 13 -12.13 -15.27 13.59
N LYS A 14 -12.91 -15.02 14.65
CA LYS A 14 -12.50 -14.13 15.74
C LYS A 14 -11.74 -14.93 16.78
N ILE A 15 -10.57 -14.44 17.20
CA ILE A 15 -9.85 -14.93 18.39
C ILE A 15 -9.65 -13.74 19.31
N ASN A 16 -10.06 -13.87 20.57
CA ASN A 16 -9.97 -12.80 21.59
C ASN A 16 -10.57 -11.45 21.14
N GLY A 17 -11.62 -11.48 20.32
CA GLY A 17 -12.30 -10.28 19.83
C GLY A 17 -11.70 -9.64 18.57
N GLN A 18 -10.56 -10.11 18.08
CA GLN A 18 -9.94 -9.63 16.82
C GLN A 18 -10.22 -10.57 15.65
N TYR A 19 -10.48 -10.00 14.47
CA TYR A 19 -10.59 -10.76 13.22
C TYR A 19 -9.21 -11.22 12.75
N ILE A 20 -9.10 -12.48 12.34
CA ILE A 20 -7.91 -12.99 11.65
C ILE A 20 -8.03 -12.66 10.17
N TYR A 21 -7.31 -11.63 9.72
CA TYR A 21 -7.22 -11.31 8.30
C TYR A 21 -6.26 -12.28 7.60
N PRO A 22 -6.65 -12.85 6.46
CA PRO A 22 -5.76 -13.72 5.71
C PRO A 22 -4.66 -12.89 5.07
N LYS A 23 -3.44 -13.44 5.04
CA LYS A 23 -2.33 -12.82 4.32
C LYS A 23 -2.53 -13.02 2.81
N ILE A 24 -3.10 -12.00 2.17
CA ILE A 24 -3.32 -11.96 0.73
C ILE A 24 -2.62 -10.71 0.21
N ASP A 25 -1.72 -10.90 -0.76
CA ASP A 25 -1.08 -9.80 -1.45
C ASP A 25 -2.07 -9.16 -2.44
N GLN A 26 -1.98 -7.84 -2.61
CA GLN A 26 -2.86 -7.08 -3.49
C GLN A 26 -2.08 -6.57 -4.70
N ASP A 27 -2.65 -6.74 -5.89
CA ASP A 27 -2.16 -6.10 -7.11
C ASP A 27 -2.82 -4.72 -7.27
N LEU A 28 -1.99 -3.69 -7.39
CA LEU A 28 -2.38 -2.29 -7.56
C LEU A 28 -2.34 -1.85 -9.02
N GLY A 29 -2.01 -2.77 -9.91
CA GLY A 29 -1.96 -2.57 -11.35
C GLY A 29 -0.55 -2.40 -11.90
N SER A 30 -0.49 -2.28 -13.21
CA SER A 30 0.74 -2.12 -13.99
C SER A 30 0.63 -0.91 -14.90
N PHE A 31 1.65 -0.06 -14.90
CA PHE A 31 1.64 1.21 -15.61
C PHE A 31 2.97 1.45 -16.32
N ARG A 32 2.98 2.38 -17.28
CA ARG A 32 4.16 2.76 -18.03
C ARG A 32 4.40 4.26 -17.93
N THR A 33 5.64 4.67 -17.67
CA THR A 33 6.07 6.08 -17.66
C THR A 33 7.56 6.18 -17.97
N ASN A 34 7.98 7.27 -18.64
CA ASN A 34 9.40 7.60 -18.84
C ASN A 34 9.93 8.62 -17.82
N SER A 35 9.17 8.86 -16.75
CA SER A 35 9.59 9.72 -15.64
C SER A 35 10.84 9.18 -14.94
N LYS A 36 11.65 10.06 -14.38
CA LYS A 36 12.84 9.66 -13.59
C LYS A 36 12.48 9.10 -12.22
N SER A 37 11.33 9.51 -11.69
CA SER A 37 10.82 9.11 -10.38
C SER A 37 9.29 9.09 -10.40
N VAL A 38 8.71 8.48 -9.38
CA VAL A 38 7.29 8.63 -9.06
C VAL A 38 7.11 9.21 -7.67
N ASN A 39 6.08 10.01 -7.51
CA ASN A 39 5.66 10.54 -6.22
C ASN A 39 4.54 9.66 -5.67
N ILE A 40 4.83 8.94 -4.61
CA ILE A 40 3.87 8.18 -3.84
C ILE A 40 3.36 9.08 -2.72
N ILE A 41 2.04 9.17 -2.56
CA ILE A 41 1.45 9.69 -1.34
C ILE A 41 0.61 8.61 -0.68
N CYS A 42 0.66 8.52 0.65
CA CYS A 42 -0.15 7.58 1.40
C CYS A 42 -0.63 8.16 2.72
N ARG A 43 -1.76 7.65 3.21
CA ARG A 43 -2.34 7.95 4.51
C ARG A 43 -3.11 6.74 5.01
N ASP A 44 -3.38 6.72 6.30
CA ASP A 44 -4.47 5.91 6.83
C ASP A 44 -5.81 6.53 6.37
N PHE A 45 -6.65 5.75 5.72
CA PHE A 45 -7.94 6.22 5.21
C PHE A 45 -9.11 5.90 6.15
N GLN A 46 -8.86 5.10 7.19
CA GLN A 46 -9.85 4.71 8.17
C GLN A 46 -9.54 5.35 9.53
N TYR A 47 -8.73 4.72 10.37
CA TYR A 47 -8.43 5.19 11.71
C TYR A 47 -6.94 5.00 12.03
N PRO A 48 -6.15 6.09 12.13
CA PRO A 48 -4.70 6.00 12.35
C PRO A 48 -4.40 5.50 13.77
N ASP A 49 -4.17 4.20 13.91
CA ASP A 49 -4.00 3.53 15.20
C ASP A 49 -2.65 2.81 15.35
N GLY A 50 -1.67 3.24 14.56
CA GLY A 50 -0.30 2.73 14.59
C GLY A 50 0.02 1.73 13.49
N ASP A 51 -0.77 1.73 12.42
CA ASP A 51 -0.45 1.02 11.19
C ASP A 51 0.92 1.40 10.62
N ARG A 52 1.73 0.39 10.26
CA ARG A 52 3.10 0.58 9.80
C ARG A 52 3.38 -0.18 8.51
N VAL A 53 4.05 0.47 7.58
CA VAL A 53 4.44 -0.11 6.29
C VAL A 53 5.90 0.16 5.94
N THR A 54 6.46 -0.67 5.07
CA THR A 54 7.74 -0.42 4.39
C THR A 54 7.51 -0.40 2.89
N ILE A 55 8.08 0.58 2.20
CA ILE A 55 8.12 0.66 0.74
C ILE A 55 9.37 -0.08 0.25
N LEU A 56 9.18 -1.00 -0.70
CA LEU A 56 10.24 -1.73 -1.38
C LEU A 56 10.22 -1.41 -2.88
N ILE A 57 11.39 -1.38 -3.50
CA ILE A 57 11.54 -1.44 -4.96
C ILE A 57 12.29 -2.71 -5.31
N ASN A 58 11.72 -3.54 -6.18
CA ASN A 58 12.30 -4.83 -6.57
C ASN A 58 12.74 -5.67 -5.34
N ASP A 59 11.85 -5.75 -4.34
CA ASP A 59 12.05 -6.42 -3.05
C ASP A 59 13.15 -5.85 -2.14
N ILE A 60 13.77 -4.72 -2.50
CA ILE A 60 14.74 -4.01 -1.67
C ILE A 60 14.02 -2.88 -0.90
N PRO A 61 14.07 -2.86 0.45
CA PRO A 61 13.49 -1.77 1.24
C PRO A 61 14.15 -0.42 0.94
N VAL A 62 13.35 0.58 0.58
CA VAL A 62 13.82 1.94 0.29
C VAL A 62 13.33 2.98 1.29
N ILE A 63 12.10 2.83 1.79
CA ILE A 63 11.56 3.65 2.89
C ILE A 63 10.99 2.71 3.93
N GLN A 64 11.53 2.74 5.14
CA GLN A 64 11.23 1.75 6.17
C GLN A 64 10.36 2.33 7.27
N ASN A 65 9.50 1.48 7.84
CA ASN A 65 8.78 1.75 9.09
C ASN A 65 7.96 3.05 9.09
N ILE A 66 7.27 3.33 7.99
CA ILE A 66 6.35 4.46 7.87
C ILE A 66 5.15 4.18 8.75
N VAL A 67 4.85 5.08 9.69
CA VAL A 67 3.59 5.07 10.43
C VAL A 67 2.54 5.76 9.57
N LEU A 68 1.45 5.08 9.26
CA LEU A 68 0.32 5.65 8.53
C LEU A 68 -0.43 6.63 9.44
N GLN A 69 -0.69 7.81 8.90
CA GLN A 69 -1.32 8.93 9.59
C GLN A 69 -2.54 9.38 8.79
N GLN A 70 -3.43 10.16 9.42
CA GLN A 70 -4.58 10.73 8.72
C GLN A 70 -4.18 11.66 7.57
N ASN A 71 -3.07 12.39 7.72
CA ASN A 71 -2.57 13.29 6.69
C ASN A 71 -1.73 12.52 5.66
N TYR A 72 -1.82 12.96 4.40
CA TYR A 72 -0.98 12.41 3.34
C TYR A 72 0.50 12.68 3.61
N GLN A 73 1.28 11.62 3.59
CA GLN A 73 2.74 11.65 3.57
C GLN A 73 3.21 11.39 2.14
N LYS A 74 4.30 12.04 1.72
CA LYS A 74 4.80 12.00 0.34
C LYS A 74 6.21 11.43 0.29
N PHE A 75 6.44 10.51 -0.64
CA PHE A 75 7.71 9.85 -0.89
C PHE A 75 8.02 9.91 -2.39
N ASN A 76 9.17 10.48 -2.76
CA ASN A 76 9.66 10.45 -4.13
C ASN A 76 10.57 9.23 -4.29
N ILE A 77 10.20 8.33 -5.20
CA ILE A 77 10.91 7.08 -5.44
C ILE A 77 11.51 7.12 -6.86
N PRO A 78 12.85 7.14 -6.99
CA PRO A 78 13.52 6.97 -8.28
C PRO A 78 13.15 5.63 -8.92
N ILE A 79 13.04 5.61 -10.26
CA ILE A 79 12.78 4.40 -11.03
C ILE A 79 13.79 4.24 -12.17
N ASP A 80 14.27 3.01 -12.34
CA ASP A 80 15.25 2.64 -13.35
C ASP A 80 14.59 2.25 -14.67
N ILE A 81 15.35 2.24 -15.77
CA ILE A 81 14.87 1.70 -17.05
C ILE A 81 14.53 0.22 -16.86
N GLY A 82 13.42 -0.22 -17.43
CA GLY A 82 12.88 -1.57 -17.26
C GLY A 82 11.72 -1.62 -16.27
N ILE A 83 11.60 -2.77 -15.60
CA ILE A 83 10.48 -3.05 -14.68
C ILE A 83 10.87 -2.70 -13.25
N ASN A 84 10.08 -1.83 -12.64
CA ASN A 84 10.19 -1.43 -11.25
C ASN A 84 8.96 -1.95 -10.50
N ARG A 85 9.15 -2.90 -9.59
CA ARG A 85 8.10 -3.44 -8.74
C ARG A 85 8.11 -2.70 -7.41
N ILE A 86 7.18 -1.77 -7.23
CA ILE A 86 7.05 -0.99 -5.99
C ILE A 86 6.04 -1.71 -5.10
N ALA A 87 6.46 -2.14 -3.91
CA ALA A 87 5.59 -2.85 -2.97
C ALA A 87 5.49 -2.12 -1.64
N PHE A 88 4.30 -2.12 -1.04
CA PHE A 88 4.04 -1.69 0.33
C PHE A 88 3.82 -2.94 1.18
N LYS A 89 4.76 -3.24 2.07
CA LYS A 89 4.63 -4.37 3.00
C LYS A 89 4.02 -3.88 4.30
N ALA A 90 2.89 -4.46 4.70
CA ALA A 90 2.32 -4.25 6.02
C ALA A 90 3.24 -4.87 7.10
N LEU A 91 3.69 -4.07 8.06
CA LEU A 91 4.53 -4.50 9.16
C LEU A 91 3.72 -4.92 10.39
N ASN A 92 2.49 -4.44 10.50
CA ASN A 92 1.52 -4.77 11.54
C ASN A 92 0.09 -4.54 11.00
N GLN A 93 -0.89 -4.48 11.90
CA GLN A 93 -2.30 -4.17 11.65
C GLN A 93 -2.81 -3.20 12.73
N GLY A 94 -1.96 -2.23 13.10
CA GLY A 94 -2.28 -1.27 14.15
C GLY A 94 -2.65 -1.89 15.48
N SER A 95 -3.49 -1.19 16.23
CA SER A 95 -4.17 -1.70 17.43
C SER A 95 -5.43 -2.50 17.09
N SER A 96 -6.00 -2.23 15.92
CA SER A 96 -7.21 -2.82 15.37
C SER A 96 -6.98 -3.17 13.90
N GLY A 97 -6.95 -4.47 13.60
CA GLY A 97 -6.76 -4.89 12.21
C GLY A 97 -7.95 -4.58 11.31
N PRO A 98 -7.72 -4.42 10.00
CA PRO A 98 -6.47 -4.70 9.26
C PRO A 98 -5.52 -3.49 9.21
N ASN A 99 -4.41 -3.61 8.47
CA ASN A 99 -3.62 -2.45 8.06
C ASN A 99 -4.32 -1.73 6.92
N THR A 100 -4.67 -0.46 7.12
CA THR A 100 -5.50 0.33 6.20
C THR A 100 -4.73 1.49 5.62
N ALA A 101 -4.69 1.60 4.29
CA ALA A 101 -4.16 2.80 3.65
C ALA A 101 -4.89 3.16 2.36
N ALA A 102 -4.96 4.46 2.10
CA ALA A 102 -5.16 4.99 0.76
C ALA A 102 -3.81 5.49 0.25
N PHE A 103 -3.52 5.21 -1.02
CA PHE A 103 -2.35 5.77 -1.67
C PHE A 103 -2.65 6.24 -3.09
N LYS A 104 -1.84 7.18 -3.56
CA LYS A 104 -1.84 7.67 -4.92
C LYS A 104 -0.41 7.75 -5.43
N VAL A 105 -0.23 7.46 -6.71
CA VAL A 105 1.06 7.55 -7.38
C VAL A 105 0.96 8.54 -8.51
N TYR A 106 1.90 9.47 -8.55
CA TYR A 106 1.99 10.50 -9.58
C TYR A 106 3.31 10.37 -10.31
N ASN A 107 3.32 10.70 -11.59
CA ASN A 107 4.56 10.86 -12.34
C ASN A 107 5.26 12.19 -11.96
N ASP A 108 6.43 12.47 -12.54
CA ASP A 108 7.19 13.70 -12.28
C ASP A 108 6.53 14.98 -12.83
N ALA A 109 5.64 14.86 -13.82
CA ALA A 109 4.78 15.94 -14.30
C ALA A 109 3.55 16.19 -13.41
N GLY A 110 3.38 15.45 -12.31
CA GLY A 110 2.24 15.58 -11.40
C GLY A 110 0.95 14.93 -11.89
N MET A 111 1.00 14.12 -12.95
CA MET A 111 -0.13 13.36 -13.46
C MET A 111 -0.37 12.11 -12.61
N LEU A 112 -1.63 11.86 -12.25
CA LEU A 112 -2.03 10.67 -11.50
C LEU A 112 -1.85 9.41 -12.35
N ILE A 113 -1.05 8.46 -11.86
CA ILE A 113 -0.84 7.12 -12.43
C ILE A 113 -1.85 6.13 -11.85
N SER A 114 -1.97 6.10 -10.52
CA SER A 114 -2.78 5.10 -9.81
C SER A 114 -3.31 5.67 -8.49
N SER A 115 -4.52 5.25 -8.10
CA SER A 115 -5.16 5.58 -6.82
C SER A 115 -5.88 4.34 -6.33
N ASN A 116 -5.51 3.83 -5.16
CA ASN A 116 -6.08 2.61 -4.60
C ASN A 116 -6.11 2.69 -3.07
N GLU A 117 -6.90 1.79 -2.49
CA GLU A 117 -6.97 1.52 -1.06
C GLU A 117 -6.63 0.05 -0.81
N TRP A 118 -6.11 -0.26 0.37
CA TRP A 118 -5.86 -1.64 0.79
C TRP A 118 -6.30 -1.91 2.22
N ASN A 119 -6.59 -3.18 2.48
CA ASN A 119 -6.84 -3.75 3.79
C ASN A 119 -5.94 -4.99 3.92
N LEU A 120 -4.74 -4.83 4.49
CA LEU A 120 -3.71 -5.87 4.51
C LEU A 120 -3.59 -6.53 5.87
N ALA A 121 -3.36 -7.84 5.87
CA ALA A 121 -2.85 -8.53 7.05
C ALA A 121 -1.35 -8.28 7.21
N THR A 122 -0.83 -8.47 8.42
CA THR A 122 0.61 -8.33 8.68
C THR A 122 1.43 -9.21 7.74
N GLY A 123 2.42 -8.61 7.10
CA GLY A 123 3.35 -9.28 6.17
C GLY A 123 2.84 -9.43 4.74
N ALA A 124 1.59 -9.09 4.44
CA ALA A 124 1.08 -8.99 3.07
C ALA A 124 1.68 -7.76 2.35
N LYS A 125 1.70 -7.81 1.02
CA LYS A 125 2.21 -6.74 0.14
C LYS A 125 1.11 -6.24 -0.79
N ALA A 126 1.02 -4.92 -0.93
CA ALA A 126 0.33 -4.28 -2.05
C ALA A 126 1.37 -3.87 -3.10
N THR A 127 1.26 -4.34 -4.34
CA THR A 127 2.32 -4.19 -5.37
C THR A 127 1.83 -3.43 -6.59
N LEU A 128 2.58 -2.40 -6.98
CA LEU A 128 2.46 -1.64 -8.22
C LEU A 128 3.63 -1.95 -9.14
N VAL A 129 3.37 -2.24 -10.41
CA VAL A 129 4.43 -2.43 -11.42
C VAL A 129 4.53 -1.20 -12.31
N ILE A 130 5.74 -0.68 -12.48
CA ILE A 130 6.01 0.47 -13.35
C ILE A 130 7.07 0.08 -14.37
N ALA A 131 6.69 0.10 -15.65
CA ALA A 131 7.61 -0.04 -16.77
C ALA A 131 8.12 1.33 -17.22
N LYS A 132 9.44 1.45 -17.39
CA LYS A 132 10.11 2.63 -17.95
C LYS A 132 10.92 2.22 -19.17
N ASP A 133 10.70 2.88 -20.30
CA ASP A 133 11.37 2.50 -21.56
C ASP A 133 12.71 3.19 -21.74
N LYS A 134 12.84 4.43 -21.25
CA LYS A 134 14.02 5.27 -21.39
C LYS A 134 14.08 6.33 -20.28
#